data_AF-A0A8T6L255-F1
#
_entry.id   AF-A0A8T6L255-F1
#
_cell.length_a   1.000
_cell.length_b   1.000
_cell.length_c   1.000
_cell.angle_alpha   90.00
_cell.angle_beta   90.00
_cell.angle_gamma   90.00
#
_symmetry.space_group_name_H-M   'P 1'
#
loop_
_entity.id
_entity.type
_entity.pdbx_description
1 polymer ?
#
loop_
_entity_poly.entity_id
_entity_poly.type
_entity_poly.pdbx_seq_one_letter_code
_entity_poly.pdbx_strand_id
1 'polypeptide(L)'
;MIGADGMMEFSRTGWRNPLNSPRAEMQRVAYRIHEGHLHRAWWSVLDRAQDSEPVVQRLLSNVEQVEFFALDANGDEHSFWPNQLGGAPLAAIIMRLECEPFGIVERIWPVAGTMGAWTPMPAEGAGEGEGEPLA
;
A
#
# COMPACT_ATOMS: atom_id res chain seq x y z
N MET A 1 -8.85 -4.90 -1.19
CA MET A 1 -9.65 -4.35 -2.29
C MET A 1 -9.00 -3.07 -2.72
N ILE A 2 -8.81 -2.91 -4.01
CA ILE A 2 -8.43 -1.63 -4.64
C ILE A 2 -9.61 -1.25 -5.52
N GLY A 3 -10.14 -0.04 -5.29
CA GLY A 3 -11.24 0.56 -6.05
C GLY A 3 -10.73 1.62 -7.02
N ALA A 4 -11.55 1.93 -8.03
CA ALA A 4 -11.22 2.89 -9.09
C ALA A 4 -11.15 4.36 -8.62
N ASP A 5 -11.55 4.65 -7.38
CA ASP A 5 -11.66 5.97 -6.76
C ASP A 5 -10.43 6.35 -5.92
N GLY A 6 -9.30 5.68 -6.10
CA GLY A 6 -8.12 5.89 -5.25
C GLY A 6 -8.34 5.40 -3.82
N MET A 7 -9.33 4.53 -3.61
CA MET A 7 -9.58 3.87 -2.34
C MET A 7 -8.90 2.51 -2.29
N MET A 8 -8.26 2.22 -1.17
CA MET A 8 -7.77 0.87 -0.86
C MET A 8 -8.24 0.44 0.51
N GLU A 9 -8.84 -0.75 0.60
CA GLU A 9 -9.33 -1.32 1.85
C GLU A 9 -8.82 -2.76 2.03
N PHE A 10 -8.27 -3.08 3.19
CA PHE A 10 -7.78 -4.43 3.49
C PHE A 10 -7.86 -4.72 4.99
N SER A 11 -7.80 -6.01 5.31
CA SER A 11 -7.66 -6.47 6.69
C SER A 11 -6.19 -6.81 6.94
N ARG A 12 -5.64 -6.32 8.06
CA ARG A 12 -4.26 -6.64 8.48
C ARG A 12 -4.23 -7.21 9.89
N THR A 13 -3.27 -8.09 10.13
CA THR A 13 -2.90 -8.59 11.46
C THR A 13 -1.69 -7.82 11.99
N GLY A 14 -1.29 -8.06 13.25
CA GLY A 14 -0.01 -7.55 13.77
C GLY A 14 -0.08 -6.21 14.52
N TRP A 15 -1.25 -5.78 14.98
CA TRP A 15 -1.33 -4.64 15.90
C TRP A 15 -0.86 -5.06 17.30
N ARG A 16 0.42 -4.83 17.61
CA ARG A 16 1.00 -5.09 18.96
C ARG A 16 0.02 -4.59 20.04
N ASN A 17 -0.50 -5.51 20.88
CA ASN A 17 -1.43 -5.24 21.98
C ASN A 17 -0.75 -5.44 23.36
N PRO A 18 0.33 -4.69 23.68
CA PRO A 18 1.04 -4.88 24.94
C PRO A 18 0.20 -4.55 26.19
N LEU A 19 -0.91 -3.81 26.03
CA LEU A 19 -1.82 -3.43 27.11
C LEU A 19 -3.03 -4.37 27.26
N ASN A 20 -3.08 -5.47 26.49
CA ASN A 20 -4.15 -6.48 26.52
C ASN A 20 -5.59 -5.91 26.52
N SER A 21 -5.82 -4.84 25.75
CA SER A 21 -7.15 -4.23 25.66
C SER A 21 -8.13 -5.14 24.89
N PRO A 22 -9.44 -5.12 25.20
CA PRO A 22 -10.45 -5.91 24.49
C PRO A 22 -10.68 -5.36 23.08
N ARG A 23 -9.84 -5.75 22.13
CA ARG A 23 -9.90 -5.36 20.72
C ARG A 23 -9.60 -6.55 19.83
N ALA A 24 -10.15 -6.57 18.61
CA ALA A 24 -9.86 -7.63 17.66
C ALA A 24 -8.37 -7.61 17.24
N GLU A 25 -7.75 -8.80 17.10
CA GLU A 25 -6.37 -8.92 16.60
C GLU A 25 -6.23 -8.60 15.11
N MET A 26 -7.36 -8.66 14.38
CA MET A 26 -7.49 -8.27 12.98
C MET A 26 -8.17 -6.90 12.89
N GLN A 27 -7.55 -5.99 12.15
CA GLN A 27 -8.05 -4.65 11.94
C GLN A 27 -8.38 -4.44 10.46
N ARG A 28 -9.59 -3.94 10.18
CA ARG A 28 -9.95 -3.42 8.86
C ARG A 28 -9.43 -2.00 8.73
N VAL A 29 -8.72 -1.70 7.65
CA VAL A 29 -8.19 -0.37 7.36
C VAL A 29 -8.57 0.03 5.94
N ALA A 30 -8.86 1.31 5.77
CA ALA A 30 -9.10 1.91 4.46
C ALA A 30 -8.28 3.20 4.30
N TYR A 31 -7.77 3.42 3.09
CA TYR A 31 -7.08 4.63 2.68
C TYR A 31 -7.88 5.30 1.58
N ARG A 32 -8.02 6.62 1.67
CA ARG A 32 -8.67 7.43 0.63
C ARG A 32 -8.10 8.84 0.62
N ILE A 33 -8.14 9.48 -0.54
CA ILE A 33 -7.94 10.91 -0.66
C ILE A 33 -9.27 11.65 -0.38
N HIS A 34 -9.20 12.75 0.36
CA HIS A 34 -10.33 13.63 0.58
C HIS A 34 -9.81 15.05 0.84
N GLU A 35 -10.36 16.05 0.14
CA GLU A 35 -9.99 17.47 0.31
C GLU A 35 -8.46 17.73 0.29
N GLY A 36 -7.73 17.08 -0.63
CA GLY A 36 -6.28 17.26 -0.77
C GLY A 36 -5.46 16.62 0.36
N HIS A 37 -6.04 15.66 1.08
CA HIS A 37 -5.42 14.97 2.20
C HIS A 37 -5.55 13.45 2.06
N LEU A 38 -4.50 12.73 2.45
CA LEU A 38 -4.57 11.28 2.59
C LEU A 38 -5.13 10.95 3.97
N HIS A 39 -6.28 10.26 4.00
CA HIS A 39 -6.92 9.79 5.21
C HIS A 39 -6.76 8.27 5.37
N ARG A 40 -6.60 7.84 6.62
CA ARG A 40 -6.71 6.45 7.03
C ARG A 40 -7.90 6.29 7.95
N ALA A 41 -8.82 5.41 7.56
CA ALA A 41 -9.92 4.94 8.38
C ALA A 41 -9.60 3.55 8.96
N TRP A 42 -10.04 3.28 10.18
CA TRP A 42 -10.02 1.93 10.72
C TRP A 42 -11.22 1.62 11.62
N TRP A 43 -11.56 0.34 11.68
CA TRP A 43 -12.62 -0.18 12.54
C TRP A 43 -12.01 -0.96 13.71
N SER A 44 -12.56 -0.77 14.90
CA SER A 44 -12.12 -1.42 16.15
C SER A 44 -12.71 -2.82 16.35
N VAL A 45 -13.75 -3.17 15.61
CA VAL A 45 -14.48 -4.44 15.66
C VAL A 45 -14.63 -5.02 14.25
N LEU A 46 -14.40 -6.32 14.12
CA LEU A 46 -14.46 -7.06 12.84
C LEU A 46 -15.91 -7.45 12.47
N ASP A 47 -16.75 -7.66 13.47
CA ASP A 47 -18.18 -7.92 13.29
C ASP A 47 -18.96 -6.61 13.16
N ARG A 48 -19.64 -6.45 12.02
CA ARG A 48 -20.52 -5.34 11.73
C ARG A 48 -21.74 -5.36 12.67
N ALA A 49 -21.64 -4.73 13.83
CA ALA A 49 -22.80 -3.97 14.29
C ALA A 49 -23.00 -2.84 13.27
N GLN A 50 -24.21 -2.70 12.74
CA GLN A 50 -24.56 -1.82 11.61
C GLN A 50 -24.14 -0.34 11.77
N ASP A 51 -23.76 0.08 12.98
CA ASP A 51 -23.54 1.48 13.37
C ASP A 51 -22.09 1.79 13.82
N SER A 52 -21.11 0.95 13.49
CA SER A 52 -19.70 1.23 13.85
C SER A 52 -19.08 2.25 12.92
N GLU A 53 -19.01 3.51 13.35
CA GLU A 53 -18.30 4.58 12.65
C GLU A 53 -16.78 4.33 12.69
N PRO A 54 -16.07 4.40 11.54
CA PRO A 54 -14.63 4.28 11.53
C PRO A 54 -13.97 5.46 12.24
N VAL A 55 -12.86 5.18 12.92
CA VAL A 55 -11.97 6.25 13.35
C VAL A 55 -11.17 6.71 12.13
N VAL A 56 -11.27 7.99 11.79
CA VAL A 56 -10.58 8.60 10.65
C VAL A 56 -9.42 9.46 11.15
N GLN A 57 -8.24 9.25 10.57
CA GLN A 57 -7.05 10.04 10.83
C GLN A 57 -6.49 10.58 9.52
N ARG A 58 -6.22 11.88 9.48
CA ARG A 58 -5.40 12.47 8.42
C ARG A 58 -3.94 12.03 8.59
N LEU A 59 -3.36 11.43 7.56
CA LEU A 59 -1.96 11.00 7.54
C LEU A 59 -1.04 12.03 6.90
N LEU A 60 -1.45 12.57 5.76
CA LEU A 60 -0.68 13.53 4.97
C LEU A 60 -1.59 14.66 4.48
N SER A 61 -1.01 15.85 4.36
CA SER A 61 -1.59 17.02 3.72
C SER A 61 -0.90 17.33 2.40
N ASN A 62 -1.51 18.20 1.59
CA ASN A 62 -1.01 18.62 0.28
C ASN A 62 -0.80 17.44 -0.67
N VAL A 63 -1.80 16.56 -0.70
CA VAL A 63 -1.82 15.40 -1.57
C VAL A 63 -2.71 15.74 -2.76
N GLU A 64 -2.13 15.72 -3.95
CA GLU A 64 -2.84 16.02 -5.19
C GLU A 64 -3.54 14.77 -5.73
N GLN A 65 -2.83 13.65 -5.73
CA GLN A 65 -3.33 12.38 -6.27
C GLN A 65 -2.78 11.18 -5.49
N VAL A 66 -3.60 10.13 -5.37
CA VAL A 66 -3.21 8.83 -4.84
C VAL A 66 -3.80 7.73 -5.69
N GLU A 67 -2.95 6.82 -6.12
CA GLU A 67 -3.34 5.63 -6.85
C GLU A 67 -2.75 4.38 -6.19
N PHE A 68 -3.54 3.33 -6.18
CA PHE A 68 -3.13 2.02 -5.66
C PHE A 68 -3.20 1.00 -6.79
N PHE A 69 -2.20 0.12 -6.85
CA PHE A 69 -2.17 -0.98 -7.79
C PHE A 69 -1.84 -2.29 -7.07
N ALA A 70 -2.46 -3.37 -7.52
CA ALA A 70 -2.07 -4.72 -7.17
C ALA A 70 -1.08 -5.23 -8.22
N LEU A 71 0.11 -5.65 -7.78
CA LEU A 71 1.06 -6.36 -8.62
C LEU A 71 0.83 -7.86 -8.43
N ASP A 72 0.52 -8.58 -9.50
CA ASP A 72 0.36 -10.04 -9.44
C ASP A 72 1.70 -10.77 -9.59
N ALA A 73 1.69 -12.09 -9.40
CA ALA A 73 2.90 -12.92 -9.49
C ALA A 73 3.49 -13.06 -10.90
N ASN A 74 2.77 -12.63 -11.95
CA ASN A 74 3.30 -12.55 -13.31
C ASN A 74 4.00 -11.21 -13.57
N GLY A 75 3.85 -10.24 -12.67
CA GLY A 75 4.39 -8.88 -12.81
C GLY A 75 3.40 -7.90 -13.44
N ASP A 76 2.13 -8.28 -13.61
CA ASP A 76 1.12 -7.39 -14.16
C ASP A 76 0.55 -6.46 -13.07
N GLU A 77 0.41 -5.17 -13.40
CA GLU A 77 -0.22 -4.16 -12.54
C GLU A 77 -1.73 -4.10 -12.79
N HIS A 78 -2.51 -4.12 -11.71
CA HIS A 78 -3.96 -4.06 -11.73
C HIS A 78 -4.46 -2.88 -10.91
N SER A 79 -5.21 -1.97 -11.54
CA SER A 79 -5.88 -0.83 -10.88
C SER A 79 -7.16 -1.25 -10.13
N PHE A 80 -7.56 -2.52 -10.22
CA PHE A 80 -8.69 -3.08 -9.48
C PHE A 80 -8.33 -4.46 -8.95
N TRP A 81 -8.67 -4.72 -7.68
CA TRP A 81 -8.39 -6.02 -7.05
C TRP A 81 -9.42 -6.36 -5.98
N PRO A 82 -9.89 -7.63 -5.88
CA PRO A 82 -9.50 -8.80 -6.68
C PRO A 82 -10.09 -8.76 -8.10
N ASN A 83 -9.37 -9.32 -9.07
CA ASN A 83 -9.89 -9.51 -10.42
C ASN A 83 -11.06 -10.52 -10.39
N GLN A 84 -12.22 -10.12 -10.93
CA GLN A 84 -13.43 -10.97 -10.93
C GLN A 84 -13.29 -12.22 -11.80
N LEU A 85 -12.38 -12.20 -12.78
CA LEU A 85 -12.14 -13.33 -13.69
C LEU A 85 -11.14 -14.35 -13.13
N GLY A 86 -10.64 -14.15 -11.89
CA GLY A 86 -9.48 -14.87 -11.38
C GLY A 86 -8.18 -14.35 -12.01
N GLY A 87 -7.04 -14.70 -11.42
CA GLY A 87 -5.73 -14.21 -11.85
C GLY A 87 -4.59 -14.86 -11.09
N ALA A 88 -3.35 -14.52 -11.47
CA ALA A 88 -2.18 -14.89 -10.70
C ALA A 88 -2.30 -14.35 -9.25
N PRO A 89 -1.68 -14.99 -8.26
CA PRO A 89 -1.79 -14.55 -6.87
C PRO A 89 -1.15 -13.16 -6.68
N LEU A 90 -1.66 -12.40 -5.70
CA LEU A 90 -1.15 -11.06 -5.38
C LEU A 90 0.28 -11.15 -4.85
N ALA A 91 1.22 -10.46 -5.50
CA ALA A 91 2.62 -10.42 -5.09
C ALA A 91 2.94 -9.17 -4.26
N ALA A 92 2.47 -7.99 -4.68
CA ALA A 92 2.75 -6.73 -4.00
C ALA A 92 1.61 -5.71 -4.16
N ILE A 93 1.66 -4.67 -3.33
CA ILE A 93 0.85 -3.46 -3.43
C ILE A 93 1.75 -2.30 -3.80
N ILE A 94 1.35 -1.54 -4.81
CA ILE A 94 2.00 -0.30 -5.24
C ILE A 94 1.11 0.87 -4.82
N MET A 95 1.72 1.92 -4.29
CA MET A 95 1.10 3.22 -4.08
C MET A 95 1.90 4.26 -4.84
N ARG A 96 1.22 5.00 -5.72
CA ARG A 96 1.74 6.20 -6.38
C ARG A 96 1.03 7.40 -5.77
N LEU A 97 1.81 8.32 -5.20
CA LEU A 97 1.33 9.48 -4.48
C LEU A 97 1.98 10.72 -5.09
N GLU A 98 1.20 11.72 -5.47
CA GLU A 98 1.72 13.05 -5.80
C GLU A 98 1.43 14.00 -4.65
N CYS A 99 2.48 14.59 -4.07
CA CYS A 99 2.34 15.51 -2.95
C CYS A 99 3.40 16.60 -2.93
N GLU A 100 3.01 17.80 -2.52
CA GLU A 100 3.93 18.92 -2.39
C GLU A 100 4.69 18.88 -1.05
N PRO A 101 5.96 19.32 -1.02
CA PRO A 101 6.81 19.76 -2.14
C PRO A 101 7.58 18.61 -2.82
N PHE A 102 7.23 17.36 -2.55
CA PHE A 102 8.04 16.19 -2.88
C PHE A 102 7.82 15.66 -4.30
N GLY A 103 6.73 16.07 -4.97
CA GLY A 103 6.33 15.54 -6.27
C GLY A 103 5.82 14.10 -6.14
N ILE A 104 6.20 13.26 -7.11
CA ILE A 104 5.72 11.88 -7.19
C ILE A 104 6.57 10.97 -6.29
N VAL A 105 5.89 10.27 -5.38
CA VAL A 105 6.43 9.24 -4.50
C VAL A 105 5.79 7.90 -4.84
N GLU A 106 6.60 6.94 -5.25
CA GLU A 106 6.17 5.55 -5.45
C GLU A 106 6.67 4.67 -4.29
N ARG A 107 5.78 3.80 -3.80
CA ARG A 107 6.09 2.81 -2.78
C ARG A 107 5.54 1.46 -3.17
N ILE A 108 6.37 0.43 -3.03
CA ILE A 108 6.01 -0.97 -3.29
C ILE A 108 6.15 -1.74 -1.98
N TRP A 109 5.11 -2.48 -1.62
CA TRP A 109 5.12 -3.40 -0.47
C TRP A 109 4.82 -4.83 -0.93
N PRO A 110 5.75 -5.77 -0.76
CA PRO A 110 5.46 -7.18 -1.00
C PRO A 110 4.43 -7.68 0.01
N VAL A 111 3.50 -8.52 -0.44
CA VAL A 111 2.49 -9.14 0.42
C VAL A 111 2.98 -10.52 0.83
N ALA A 112 2.95 -10.77 2.15
CA ALA A 112 3.38 -12.06 2.70
C ALA A 112 2.44 -13.18 2.24
N GLY A 113 3.01 -14.21 1.61
CA GLY A 113 2.28 -15.43 1.23
C GLY A 113 2.44 -15.89 -0.22
N THR A 114 3.19 -15.18 -1.08
CA THR A 114 3.20 -15.50 -2.52
C THR A 114 4.57 -15.58 -3.21
N MET A 115 5.68 -15.14 -2.61
CA MET A 115 7.02 -15.40 -3.17
C MET A 115 8.01 -15.87 -2.11
N GLY A 116 8.71 -16.98 -2.41
CA GLY A 116 10.02 -17.22 -1.83
C GLY A 116 10.92 -16.03 -2.17
N ALA A 117 11.57 -15.47 -1.14
CA ALA A 117 12.64 -14.47 -1.18
C ALA A 117 12.64 -13.55 -2.43
N TRP A 118 11.87 -12.45 -2.38
CA TRP A 118 12.07 -11.33 -3.30
C TRP A 118 13.48 -10.76 -3.13
N THR A 119 14.30 -10.87 -4.18
CA THR A 119 15.57 -10.13 -4.30
C THR A 119 15.28 -8.90 -5.16
N PRO A 120 15.39 -7.66 -4.65
CA PRO A 120 15.20 -6.48 -5.48
C PRO A 120 16.24 -6.46 -6.61
N MET A 121 15.79 -6.19 -7.83
CA MET A 121 16.68 -5.90 -8.95
C MET A 121 17.45 -4.61 -8.63
N PRO A 122 18.79 -4.58 -8.78
CA PRO A 122 19.54 -3.34 -8.65
C PRO A 122 19.07 -2.37 -9.74
N ALA A 123 18.95 -1.09 -9.38
CA ALA A 123 18.66 -0.04 -10.34
C ALA A 123 19.78 -0.03 -11.40
N GLU A 124 19.43 -0.33 -12.66
CA GLU A 124 20.33 -0.16 -13.79
C GLU A 124 20.69 1.32 -13.94
N GLY A 125 21.98 1.63 -13.86
CA GLY A 125 22.50 2.93 -14.29
C GLY A 125 23.44 3.64 -13.31
N ALA A 126 24.62 3.08 -13.08
CA ALA A 126 25.81 3.88 -12.81
C ALA A 126 27.00 3.17 -13.48
N GLY A 127 27.27 3.53 -14.74
CA GLY A 127 28.46 3.09 -15.43
C GLY A 127 29.69 3.64 -14.72
N GLU A 128 30.52 2.75 -14.16
CA GLU A 128 31.84 3.07 -13.67
C GLU A 128 32.75 3.31 -14.88
N GLY A 129 33.01 4.57 -15.19
CA GLY A 129 34.10 4.97 -16.06
C GLY A 129 35.41 4.81 -15.31
N GLU A 130 36.14 3.73 -15.57
CA GLU A 130 37.51 3.55 -15.13
C GLU A 130 38.41 4.59 -15.82
N GLY A 131 38.90 5.56 -15.04
CA GLY A 131 39.98 6.45 -15.44
C GLY A 131 41.30 5.93 -14.87
N GLU A 132 42.20 5.52 -15.76
CA GLU A 132 43.61 5.24 -15.43
C GLU A 132 44.29 6.45 -14.75
N PRO A 133 45.22 6.23 -13.82
CA PRO A 133 46.30 7.19 -13.60
C PRO A 133 47.60 6.69 -14.25
N LEU A 134 48.11 7.50 -15.17
CA LEU A 134 49.50 7.52 -15.58
C LEU A 134 50.38 8.00 -14.42
N ALA A 135 51.38 7.19 -14.03
CA ALA A 135 52.73 7.63 -13.61
C ALA A 135 53.64 6.40 -13.39
#